data_AF-A0A8T5ECP8-F1
#
_entry.id   AF-A0A8T5ECP8-F1
#
_cell.length_a   1.000
_cell.length_b   1.000
_cell.length_c   1.000
_cell.angle_alpha   90.00
_cell.angle_beta   90.00
_cell.angle_gamma   90.00
#
_symmetry.space_group_name_H-M   'P 1'
#
loop_
_entity.id
_entity.type
_entity.pdbx_description
1 polymer ?
#
loop_
_entity_poly.entity_id
_entity_poly.type
_entity_poly.pdbx_seq_one_letter_code
_entity_poly.pdbx_strand_id
1 'polypeptide(L)' 'MTLEEGLELISNYKKGLEKFLETLPEQSVQLGPEIIHTLALNSKNQITNLEAIEKSLKKPAKS' A
#
# COMPACT_ATOMS: atom_id res chain seq x y z
N MET A 1 -10.75 -10.37 -15.72
CA MET A 1 -10.53 -9.52 -14.56
C MET A 1 -11.85 -8.88 -14.17
N THR A 2 -12.45 -9.30 -13.06
CA THR A 2 -13.67 -8.75 -12.47
C THR A 2 -13.36 -7.63 -11.47
N LEU A 3 -14.40 -6.94 -10.98
CA LEU A 3 -14.25 -5.94 -9.92
C LEU A 3 -13.75 -6.60 -8.62
N GLU A 4 -14.28 -7.76 -8.27
CA GLU A 4 -13.89 -8.53 -7.09
C GLU A 4 -12.40 -8.92 -7.15
N GLU A 5 -11.95 -9.45 -8.28
CA GLU A 5 -10.54 -9.78 -8.51
C GLU A 5 -9.65 -8.53 -8.38
N GLY A 6 -10.09 -7.39 -8.93
CA GLY A 6 -9.37 -6.12 -8.80
C GLY A 6 -9.28 -5.60 -7.35
N LEU A 7 -10.36 -5.69 -6.59
CA LEU A 7 -10.39 -5.29 -5.18
C LEU A 7 -9.53 -6.22 -4.31
N GLU A 8 -9.49 -7.51 -4.62
CA GLU A 8 -8.61 -8.48 -3.97
C GLU A 8 -7.14 -8.15 -4.22
N LEU A 9 -6.76 -7.81 -5.45
CA LEU A 9 -5.39 -7.38 -5.78
C LEU A 9 -4.98 -6.13 -4.99
N ILE A 10 -5.87 -5.13 -4.88
CA ILE A 10 -5.62 -3.92 -4.07
C ILE A 10 -5.42 -4.30 -2.60
N SER A 11 -6.29 -5.15 -2.04
CA SER A 11 -6.20 -5.61 -0.66
C SER A 11 -4.88 -6.34 -0.38
N ASN A 12 -4.49 -7.26 -1.27
CA ASN A 12 -3.26 -8.02 -1.14
C ASN A 12 -2.01 -7.13 -1.26
N TYR A 13 -2.02 -6.14 -2.15
CA TYR A 13 -0.90 -5.22 -2.28
C TYR A 13 -0.75 -4.32 -1.05
N LYS A 14 -1.85 -3.80 -0.48
CA LYS A 14 -1.82 -3.05 0.79
C LYS A 14 -1.21 -3.87 1.92
N LYS A 15 -1.65 -5.12 2.10
CA LYS A 15 -1.08 -6.05 3.11
C LYS A 15 0.41 -6.28 2.89
N GLY A 16 0.85 -6.36 1.63
CA GLY A 16 2.26 -6.45 1.26
C GLY A 16 3.05 -5.22 1.70
N LEU A 17 2.52 -4.01 1.48
CA LEU A 17 3.13 -2.76 1.92
C LEU A 17 3.17 -2.62 3.46
N GLU A 18 2.12 -3.05 4.16
CA GLU A 18 2.07 -3.10 5.63
C GLU A 18 3.16 -4.02 6.18
N LYS A 19 3.25 -5.25 5.67
CA LYS A 19 4.31 -6.21 6.07
C LYS A 19 5.70 -5.71 5.71
N PHE A 20 5.86 -5.06 4.56
CA PHE A 20 7.13 -4.42 4.19
C PHE A 20 7.52 -3.35 5.20
N LEU A 21 6.59 -2.50 5.64
CA LEU A 21 6.84 -1.47 6.65
C LEU A 21 7.22 -2.05 8.01
N GLU A 22 6.66 -3.20 8.39
CA GLU A 22 7.01 -3.90 9.63
C GLU A 22 8.47 -4.38 9.63
N THR A 23 8.97 -4.91 8.51
CA THR A 23 10.33 -5.46 8.41
C THR A 23 11.36 -4.45 7.91
N LEU A 24 10.92 -3.32 7.35
CA LEU A 24 11.80 -2.26 6.82
C LEU A 24 12.85 -1.77 7.84
N PRO A 25 12.54 -1.54 9.13
CA PRO A 25 13.54 -1.11 10.13
C PRO A 25 14.72 -2.08 10.27
N GLU A 26 14.52 -3.37 10.03
CA GLU A 26 15.57 -4.39 10.08
C GLU A 26 16.64 -4.18 8.99
N GLN A 27 16.28 -3.49 7.90
CA GLN A 27 17.17 -3.16 6.79
C GLN A 27 18.01 -1.89 7.03
N SER A 28 17.83 -1.23 8.18
CA SER A 28 18.44 0.08 8.47
C SER A 28 19.96 0.09 8.47
N VAL A 29 20.60 -1.02 8.86
CA VAL A 29 22.06 -1.18 8.83
C VAL A 29 22.61 -1.16 7.39
N GLN A 30 21.87 -1.72 6.43
CA GLN A 30 22.32 -1.86 5.05
C GLN A 30 21.94 -0.65 4.18
N LEU A 31 20.74 -0.11 4.37
CA LEU A 31 20.19 0.94 3.51
C LEU A 31 20.45 2.35 4.04
N GLY A 32 20.75 2.48 5.33
CA GLY A 32 20.89 3.77 5.99
C GLY A 32 19.55 4.48 6.25
N PRO A 33 19.52 5.42 7.21
CA PRO A 33 18.29 5.99 7.75
C PRO A 33 17.48 6.82 6.74
N GLU A 34 18.15 7.51 5.81
CA GLU A 34 17.48 8.35 4.80
C GLU A 34 16.68 7.52 3.78
N ILE A 35 17.25 6.40 3.33
CA ILE A 35 16.57 5.47 2.42
C ILE A 35 15.38 4.83 3.14
N ILE A 36 15.58 4.37 4.38
CA ILE A 36 14.49 3.82 5.22
C ILE A 36 13.35 4.82 5.38
N HIS A 37 13.67 6.08 5.69
CA HIS A 37 12.67 7.13 5.84
C HIS A 37 11.88 7.35 4.54
N THR A 38 12.58 7.45 3.41
CA THR A 38 11.97 7.65 2.10
C THR A 38 11.06 6.50 1.70
N LEU A 39 11.52 5.25 1.87
CA LEU A 39 10.73 4.05 1.57
C LEU A 39 9.50 3.96 2.48
N ALA A 40 9.65 4.30 3.77
CA ALA A 40 8.53 4.30 4.70
C ALA A 40 7.46 5.34 4.33
N LEU A 41 7.89 6.57 4.01
CA LEU A 41 6.98 7.65 3.62
C LEU A 41 6.24 7.32 2.32
N ASN A 42 6.97 6.79 1.32
CA ASN A 42 6.39 6.41 0.04
C ASN A 42 5.35 5.29 0.21
N SER A 43 5.68 4.24 0.97
CA SER A 43 4.77 3.10 1.19
C SER A 43 3.49 3.53 1.91
N LYS A 44 3.59 4.42 2.91
CA LYS A 44 2.42 5.00 3.60
C LYS A 44 1.52 5.79 2.65
N ASN A 45 2.11 6.63 1.80
CA ASN A 45 1.34 7.37 0.79
C ASN A 45 0.65 6.44 -0.21
N GLN A 46 1.31 5.36 -0.63
CA GLN A 46 0.70 4.36 -1.51
C GLN A 46 -0.49 3.65 -0.83
N ILE A 47 -0.38 3.26 0.44
CA ILE A 47 -1.49 2.68 1.19
C ILE A 47 -2.69 3.63 1.19
N THR A 48 -2.49 4.91 1.53
CA THR A 48 -3.58 5.91 1.53
C THR A 48 -4.23 6.07 0.16
N ASN A 49 -3.44 6.07 -0.92
CA ASN A 49 -3.97 6.15 -2.28
C ASN A 49 -4.80 4.90 -2.64
N LEU A 50 -4.34 3.72 -2.26
CA LEU A 50 -5.04 2.45 -2.51
C LEU A 50 -6.36 2.38 -1.73
N GLU A 51 -6.40 2.88 -0.50
CA GLU A 51 -7.65 3.01 0.27
C GLU A 51 -8.65 3.95 -0.41
N ALA A 52 -8.18 5.07 -0.96
CA ALA A 52 -9.04 6.00 -1.70
C ALA A 52 -9.59 5.38 -2.99
N ILE A 53 -8.77 4.61 -3.70
CA ILE A 53 -9.17 3.87 -4.90
C ILE A 53 -10.20 2.79 -4.53
N GLU A 54 -9.90 1.94 -3.54
CA GLU A 54 -10.80 0.89 -3.06
C GLU A 54 -12.16 1.47 -2.64
N LYS A 55 -12.16 2.57 -1.88
CA LYS A 55 -13.38 3.28 -1.48
C LYS A 55 -14.14 3.84 -2.68
N SER A 56 -13.46 4.29 -3.72
CA SER A 56 -14.09 4.84 -4.92
C SER A 56 -14.70 3.75 -5.79
N LEU A 57 -14.04 2.60 -5.90
CA LEU A 57 -14.51 1.44 -6.65
C LEU A 57 -15.69 0.73 -5.97
N LYS A 58 -15.75 0.74 -4.63
CA LYS A 58 -16.87 0.19 -3.85
C LYS A 58 -18.12 1.06 -3.86
N LYS A 59 -18.03 2.33 -4.28
CA LYS A 59 -19.22 3.16 -4.44
C LYS A 59 -19.99 2.67 -5.68
N PRO A 60 -21.32 2.53 -5.60
CA PRO A 60 -22.10 2.33 -6.81
C PRO A 60 -21.79 3.50 -7.75
N ALA A 61 -21.51 3.20 -9.03
CA ALA A 61 -21.42 4.22 -10.05
C ALA A 61 -22.71 5.06 -9.94
N LYS A 62 -22.57 6.38 -9.75
CA LYS A 62 -23.73 7.28 -9.70
C LYS A 62 -24.60 6.99 -10.92
N SER A 63 -25.79 6.44 -10.68
CA SER A 63 -26.83 6.24 -11.69
C SER A 63 -27.30 7.58 -12.24
#